data_AF-A0AAV5Z491-F1
#
_entry.id   AF-A0AAV5Z491-F1
#
_cell.length_a   1.000
_cell.length_b   1.000
_cell.length_c   1.000
_cell.angle_alpha   90.00
_cell.angle_beta   90.00
_cell.angle_gamma   90.00
#
_symmetry.space_group_name_H-M   'P 1'
#
loop_
_entity.id
_entity.type
_entity.pdbx_description
1 polymer ?
#
loop_
_entity_poly.entity_id
_entity_poly.type
_entity_poly.pdbx_seq_one_letter_code
_entity_poly.pdbx_strand_id
1 'polypeptide(L)'
;MTTRRVRGSGLLMSAAALWLAACATASAPGPGPAPAAAPARPQPRPAAYQSEDFIVTFAQPGDTPETLAERYLGGADKGWMIEDYTGLRAFAPGQEVVIPRRPWNPAGVTPGGYQIVPILTYHNLGERARGRLVLAAPSFREQMRYLKTNGYRVVSLADFVEFARLDRQLPQRAVVLTFDDGYRAFKDHAYPVLKELGFTATLFIYTDWVGAGRGALSWADLRELAAAGMDIQAHSKTHGDLRRAQGETEAQYARRMQVELEQPQEIFNRHLGRRRPILAYPYGRWEEGLLPKLKEYGYVAAFSVRRQGNASFVRPLAGHRSQIYSEMTLDDFAKNLNVFQEENLR
;
A
#
# COMPACT_ATOMS: atom_id res chain seq x y z
N MET A 1 28.31 -30.08 47.64
CA MET A 1 29.23 -30.81 48.53
C MET A 1 28.39 -31.26 49.73
N THR A 2 28.22 -32.52 50.10
CA THR A 2 29.12 -33.69 50.04
C THR A 2 28.26 -34.96 50.20
N THR A 3 28.43 -35.90 49.27
CA THR A 3 28.47 -37.36 49.43
C THR A 3 27.50 -38.06 50.42
N ARG A 4 26.72 -39.03 49.91
CA ARG A 4 26.46 -40.28 50.65
C ARG A 4 26.66 -41.49 49.74
N ARG A 5 27.64 -42.31 50.13
CA ARG A 5 28.08 -43.55 49.48
C ARG A 5 27.11 -44.70 49.78
N VAL A 6 26.94 -45.53 48.76
CA VAL A 6 26.37 -46.88 48.80
C VAL A 6 27.47 -47.88 49.20
N ARG A 7 27.13 -48.87 50.04
CA ARG A 7 27.84 -50.15 50.20
C ARG A 7 26.88 -51.19 50.82
N GLY A 8 26.97 -52.42 50.32
CA GLY A 8 26.26 -53.62 50.79
C GLY A 8 26.09 -54.58 49.61
N SER A 9 27.11 -55.34 49.20
CA SER A 9 27.57 -56.63 49.76
C SER A 9 26.67 -57.79 49.33
N GLY A 10 27.29 -58.76 48.66
CA GLY A 10 26.63 -59.77 47.83
C GLY A 10 25.98 -60.93 48.58
N LEU A 11 25.42 -61.84 47.79
CA LEU A 11 25.35 -63.26 48.12
C LEU A 11 25.36 -64.07 46.82
N LEU A 12 26.30 -65.00 46.72
CA LEU A 12 26.36 -66.06 45.72
C LEU A 12 25.40 -67.18 46.13
N MET A 13 24.70 -67.79 45.17
CA MET A 13 24.40 -69.22 45.26
C MET A 13 24.33 -69.88 43.88
N SER A 14 24.89 -71.08 43.85
CA SER A 14 25.31 -71.85 42.69
C SER A 14 24.30 -72.96 42.36
N ALA A 15 24.41 -73.43 41.11
CA ALA A 15 24.23 -74.80 40.65
C ALA A 15 22.80 -75.40 40.62
N ALA A 16 22.35 -75.81 39.43
CA ALA A 16 22.51 -77.19 38.94
C ALA A 16 21.46 -77.48 37.86
N ALA A 17 21.92 -77.89 36.69
CA ALA A 17 21.08 -78.38 35.61
C ALA A 17 20.72 -79.85 35.84
N LEU A 18 19.49 -80.24 35.51
CA LEU A 18 19.19 -81.62 35.15
C LEU A 18 18.30 -81.67 33.91
N TRP A 19 18.76 -82.51 33.00
CA TRP A 19 18.29 -82.74 31.64
C TRP A 19 17.05 -83.64 31.61
N LEU A 20 16.10 -83.32 30.74
CA LEU A 20 15.17 -84.29 30.17
C LEU A 20 15.12 -84.06 28.65
N ALA A 21 15.67 -85.03 27.92
CA ALA A 21 15.62 -85.10 26.47
C ALA A 21 14.24 -85.61 26.03
N ALA A 22 13.58 -84.86 25.15
CA ALA A 22 12.42 -85.32 24.38
C ALA A 22 12.78 -85.25 22.90
N CYS A 23 12.57 -86.37 22.21
CA CYS A 23 12.94 -86.59 20.82
C CYS A 23 12.19 -85.65 19.87
N ALA A 24 12.94 -85.13 18.91
CA ALA A 24 12.51 -84.25 17.84
C ALA A 24 11.54 -84.93 16.86
N THR A 25 10.49 -84.21 16.48
CA THR A 25 9.84 -84.37 15.18
C THR A 25 10.23 -83.17 14.32
N ALA A 26 10.85 -83.43 13.18
CA ALA A 26 11.34 -82.40 12.28
C ALA A 26 10.17 -81.77 11.51
N SER A 27 9.83 -80.53 11.85
CA SER A 27 9.02 -79.64 11.02
C SER A 27 9.96 -78.83 10.11
N ALA A 28 9.63 -78.76 8.82
CA ALA A 28 10.37 -77.96 7.84
C ALA A 28 10.39 -76.48 8.28
N PRO A 29 11.49 -75.74 8.07
CA PRO A 29 11.54 -74.33 8.41
C PRO A 29 10.53 -73.58 7.53
N GLY A 30 9.61 -72.84 8.16
CA GLY A 30 8.74 -71.90 7.44
C GLY A 30 9.58 -70.86 6.69
N PRO A 31 9.05 -70.26 5.59
CA PRO A 31 9.78 -69.23 4.87
C PRO A 31 10.14 -68.10 5.85
N GLY A 32 11.43 -67.77 5.92
CA GLY A 32 11.92 -66.69 6.76
C GLY A 32 11.20 -65.37 6.45
N PRO A 33 11.15 -64.42 7.41
CA PRO A 33 10.51 -63.14 7.19
C PRO A 33 11.04 -62.49 5.91
N ALA A 34 10.13 -62.06 5.03
CA ALA A 34 10.50 -61.36 3.81
C ALA A 34 11.45 -60.20 4.14
N PRO A 35 12.53 -60.00 3.37
CA PRO A 35 13.47 -58.92 3.64
C PRO A 35 12.70 -57.60 3.72
N ALA A 36 12.98 -56.82 4.78
CA ALA A 36 12.36 -55.51 4.96
C ALA A 36 12.54 -54.70 3.67
N ALA A 37 11.42 -54.20 3.14
CA ALA A 37 11.44 -53.38 1.94
C ALA A 37 12.44 -52.24 2.14
N ALA A 38 13.36 -52.08 1.18
CA ALA A 38 14.31 -50.98 1.19
C ALA A 38 13.55 -49.66 1.39
N PRO A 39 14.05 -48.72 2.22
CA PRO A 39 13.39 -47.44 2.44
C PRO A 39 13.12 -46.80 1.08
N ALA A 40 11.85 -46.43 0.83
CA ALA A 40 11.45 -45.81 -0.41
C ALA A 40 12.39 -44.63 -0.69
N ARG A 41 12.92 -44.54 -1.92
CA ARG A 41 13.72 -43.37 -2.32
C ARG A 41 12.90 -42.11 -2.01
N PRO A 42 13.47 -41.11 -1.33
CA PRO A 42 12.74 -39.88 -1.04
C PRO A 42 12.22 -39.32 -2.35
N GLN A 43 10.90 -39.13 -2.43
CA GLN A 43 10.30 -38.52 -3.62
C GLN A 43 10.92 -37.13 -3.80
N PRO A 44 11.25 -36.72 -5.04
CA PRO A 44 11.78 -35.39 -5.28
C PRO A 44 10.79 -34.37 -4.74
N ARG A 45 11.28 -33.45 -3.91
CA ARG A 45 10.45 -32.38 -3.34
C ARG A 45 9.84 -31.57 -4.49
N PRO A 46 8.51 -31.35 -4.51
CA PRO A 46 7.89 -30.46 -5.48
C PRO A 46 8.54 -29.09 -5.49
N ALA A 47 8.61 -28.46 -6.66
CA ALA A 47 9.15 -27.10 -6.80
C ALA A 47 8.35 -26.07 -5.98
N ALA A 48 7.04 -26.30 -5.84
CA ALA A 48 6.15 -25.55 -4.97
C ALA A 48 4.96 -26.40 -4.53
N TYR A 49 4.36 -26.04 -3.39
CA TYR A 49 3.06 -26.49 -2.92
C TYR A 49 2.06 -25.35 -3.07
N GLN A 50 0.81 -25.64 -3.42
CA GLN A 50 -0.18 -24.60 -3.71
C GLN A 50 -1.53 -24.92 -3.07
N SER A 51 -2.21 -23.87 -2.59
CA SER A 51 -3.61 -23.86 -2.22
C SER A 51 -4.33 -22.74 -2.97
N GLU A 52 -5.62 -22.52 -2.70
CA GLU A 52 -6.35 -21.36 -3.21
C GLU A 52 -5.71 -20.04 -2.74
N ASP A 53 -5.17 -20.02 -1.52
CA ASP A 53 -4.74 -18.79 -0.86
C ASP A 53 -3.24 -18.55 -0.90
N PHE A 54 -2.44 -19.62 -0.95
CA PHE A 54 -0.99 -19.55 -0.79
C PHE A 54 -0.24 -20.44 -1.77
N ILE A 55 0.99 -20.02 -2.06
CA ILE A 55 2.01 -20.84 -2.70
C ILE A 55 3.17 -20.92 -1.71
N VAL A 56 3.67 -22.13 -1.46
CA VAL A 56 4.89 -22.36 -0.68
C VAL A 56 5.95 -22.86 -1.65
N THR A 57 7.01 -22.08 -1.84
CA THR A 57 8.11 -22.36 -2.77
C THR A 57 9.45 -22.35 -2.04
N PHE A 58 10.50 -22.81 -2.71
CA PHE A 58 11.88 -22.69 -2.24
C PHE A 58 12.62 -21.69 -3.11
N ALA A 59 13.21 -20.68 -2.47
CA ALA A 59 13.91 -19.62 -3.17
C ALA A 59 15.13 -20.16 -3.94
N GLN A 60 15.30 -19.70 -5.17
CA GLN A 60 16.47 -19.96 -5.99
C GLN A 60 17.53 -18.87 -5.76
N PRO A 61 18.81 -19.11 -6.11
CA PRO A 61 19.83 -18.05 -6.07
C PRO A 61 19.39 -16.80 -6.85
N GLY A 62 19.35 -15.66 -6.14
CA GLY A 62 18.95 -14.38 -6.72
C GLY A 62 17.44 -14.08 -6.66
N ASP A 63 16.61 -14.97 -6.11
CA ASP A 63 15.18 -14.69 -5.94
C ASP A 63 14.96 -13.51 -4.99
N THR A 64 14.19 -12.53 -5.47
CA THR A 64 13.60 -11.41 -4.73
C THR A 64 12.07 -11.52 -4.73
N PRO A 65 11.35 -10.76 -3.89
CA PRO A 65 9.90 -10.69 -3.93
C PRO A 65 9.35 -10.40 -5.33
N GLU A 66 9.98 -9.51 -6.10
CA GLU A 66 9.58 -9.16 -7.46
C GLU A 66 9.73 -10.34 -8.42
N THR A 67 10.87 -11.04 -8.39
CA THR A 67 11.09 -12.20 -9.26
C THR A 67 10.15 -13.36 -8.94
N LEU A 68 9.81 -13.55 -7.65
CA LEU A 68 8.84 -14.55 -7.20
C LEU A 68 7.42 -14.15 -7.60
N ALA A 69 7.07 -12.87 -7.50
CA ALA A 69 5.77 -12.36 -7.94
C ALA A 69 5.59 -12.44 -9.46
N GLU A 70 6.63 -12.17 -10.25
CA GLU A 70 6.63 -12.42 -11.69
C GLU A 70 6.34 -13.89 -11.99
N ARG A 71 7.04 -14.80 -11.30
CA ARG A 71 6.91 -16.26 -11.49
C ARG A 71 5.55 -16.81 -11.07
N TYR A 72 4.98 -16.33 -9.96
CA TYR A 72 3.85 -16.98 -9.29
C TYR A 72 2.56 -16.14 -9.23
N LEU A 73 2.67 -14.82 -9.32
CA LEU A 73 1.54 -13.89 -9.22
C LEU A 73 1.25 -13.18 -10.56
N GLY A 74 2.03 -13.47 -11.61
CA GLY A 74 1.84 -12.95 -12.96
C GLY A 74 2.27 -11.50 -13.14
N GLY A 75 3.12 -10.98 -12.26
CA GLY A 75 3.69 -9.64 -12.39
C GLY A 75 4.60 -9.24 -11.22
N ALA A 76 5.77 -8.71 -11.55
CA ALA A 76 6.75 -8.20 -10.60
C ALA A 76 6.22 -7.06 -9.71
N ASP A 77 5.23 -6.31 -10.19
CA ASP A 77 4.55 -5.23 -9.45
C ASP A 77 3.84 -5.74 -8.18
N LYS A 78 3.56 -7.04 -8.09
CA LYS A 78 2.99 -7.70 -6.89
C LYS A 78 4.04 -8.16 -5.88
N GLY A 79 5.33 -7.89 -6.11
CA GLY A 79 6.42 -8.26 -5.18
C GLY A 79 6.20 -7.74 -3.77
N TRP A 80 5.55 -6.58 -3.61
CA TRP A 80 5.20 -6.02 -2.30
C TRP A 80 4.33 -6.95 -1.46
N MET A 81 3.47 -7.77 -2.08
CA MET A 81 2.62 -8.70 -1.33
C MET A 81 3.47 -9.75 -0.62
N ILE A 82 4.52 -10.22 -1.28
CA ILE A 82 5.46 -11.19 -0.70
C ILE A 82 6.32 -10.48 0.35
N GLU A 83 6.89 -9.32 0.02
CA GLU A 83 7.70 -8.53 0.98
C GLU A 83 6.93 -8.24 2.28
N ASP A 84 5.70 -7.74 2.17
CA ASP A 84 4.89 -7.36 3.33
C ASP A 84 4.40 -8.57 4.14
N TYR A 85 4.16 -9.71 3.47
CA TYR A 85 3.74 -10.94 4.15
C TYR A 85 4.90 -11.62 4.87
N THR A 86 6.08 -11.67 4.25
CA THR A 86 7.24 -12.36 4.83
C THR A 86 8.16 -11.45 5.65
N GLY A 87 8.07 -10.13 5.45
CA GLY A 87 9.01 -9.15 6.02
C GLY A 87 10.40 -9.18 5.39
N LEU A 88 10.55 -9.72 4.18
CA LEU A 88 11.86 -10.00 3.56
C LEU A 88 11.97 -9.40 2.15
N ARG A 89 13.16 -8.90 1.82
CA ARG A 89 13.51 -8.34 0.49
C ARG A 89 14.41 -9.24 -0.36
N ALA A 90 14.97 -10.26 0.26
CA ALA A 90 15.82 -11.24 -0.39
C ALA A 90 15.71 -12.56 0.37
N PHE A 91 15.97 -13.67 -0.32
CA PHE A 91 15.84 -15.00 0.22
C PHE A 91 17.13 -15.79 0.02
N ALA A 92 17.51 -16.59 1.01
CA ALA A 92 18.63 -17.52 0.85
C ALA A 92 18.23 -18.68 -0.08
N PRO A 93 19.14 -19.23 -0.90
CA PRO A 93 18.83 -20.40 -1.72
C PRO A 93 18.31 -21.57 -0.87
N GLY A 94 17.20 -22.16 -1.29
CA GLY A 94 16.51 -23.25 -0.58
C GLY A 94 15.61 -22.80 0.57
N GLN A 95 15.59 -21.50 0.92
CA GLN A 95 14.69 -20.96 1.94
C GLN A 95 13.23 -21.16 1.52
N GLU A 96 12.40 -21.62 2.45
CA GLU A 96 10.96 -21.69 2.25
C GLU A 96 10.35 -20.28 2.23
N VAL A 97 9.54 -20.00 1.22
CA VAL A 97 8.86 -18.72 1.03
C VAL A 97 7.37 -18.96 0.86
N VAL A 98 6.56 -18.28 1.67
CA VAL A 98 5.10 -18.29 1.58
C VAL A 98 4.64 -17.07 0.79
N ILE A 99 3.94 -17.31 -0.31
CA ILE A 99 3.48 -16.31 -1.27
C ILE A 99 1.95 -16.23 -1.20
N PRO A 100 1.35 -15.12 -0.76
CA PRO A 100 -0.09 -14.94 -0.80
C PRO A 100 -0.59 -14.76 -2.24
N ARG A 101 -1.66 -15.47 -2.61
CA ARG A 101 -2.30 -15.40 -3.94
C ARG A 101 -3.40 -14.34 -4.01
N ARG A 102 -3.91 -13.89 -2.86
CA ARG A 102 -4.95 -12.87 -2.72
C ARG A 102 -4.64 -11.92 -1.55
N PRO A 103 -5.29 -10.74 -1.47
CA PRO A 103 -5.19 -9.88 -0.30
C PRO A 103 -5.54 -10.64 0.99
N TRP A 104 -4.75 -10.43 2.04
CA TRP A 104 -4.92 -11.09 3.35
C TRP A 104 -5.27 -10.09 4.46
N ASN A 105 -4.98 -8.80 4.26
CA ASN A 105 -5.27 -7.73 5.20
C ASN A 105 -5.74 -6.47 4.47
N PRO A 106 -6.93 -6.49 3.83
CA PRO A 106 -7.47 -5.34 3.10
C PRO A 106 -7.76 -4.14 4.02
N ALA A 107 -8.00 -4.36 5.32
CA ALA A 107 -8.20 -3.29 6.28
C ALA A 107 -6.90 -2.64 6.77
N GLY A 108 -5.75 -3.28 6.55
CA GLY A 108 -4.48 -2.84 7.12
C GLY A 108 -4.45 -2.87 8.65
N VAL A 109 -5.30 -3.68 9.29
CA VAL A 109 -5.41 -3.77 10.76
C VAL A 109 -4.65 -4.99 11.25
N THR A 110 -3.94 -4.85 12.37
CA THR A 110 -3.21 -5.91 13.05
C THR A 110 -3.42 -5.79 14.55
N PRO A 111 -3.08 -6.80 15.37
CA PRO A 111 -3.21 -6.68 16.82
C PRO A 111 -2.41 -5.52 17.45
N GLY A 112 -1.34 -5.06 16.79
CA GLY A 112 -0.48 -3.97 17.27
C GLY A 112 -0.82 -2.58 16.73
N GLY A 113 -1.87 -2.45 15.91
CA GLY A 113 -2.30 -1.18 15.35
C GLY A 113 -2.80 -1.30 13.92
N TYR A 114 -2.81 -0.19 13.20
CA TYR A 114 -3.34 -0.13 11.83
C TYR A 114 -2.51 0.73 10.90
N GLN A 115 -2.53 0.36 9.62
CA GLN A 115 -1.94 1.10 8.54
C GLN A 115 -2.62 2.45 8.37
N ILE A 116 -1.81 3.49 8.19
CA ILE A 116 -2.25 4.81 7.74
C ILE A 116 -1.51 5.17 6.45
N VAL A 117 -2.16 5.91 5.56
CA VAL A 117 -1.58 6.35 4.29
C VAL A 117 -1.43 7.87 4.33
N PRO A 118 -0.19 8.39 4.30
CA PRO A 118 0.03 9.81 4.12
C PRO A 118 -0.31 10.19 2.67
N ILE A 119 -1.15 11.22 2.53
CA ILE A 119 -1.46 11.83 1.24
C ILE A 119 -0.79 13.19 1.23
N LEU A 120 0.22 13.36 0.39
CA LEU A 120 1.02 14.58 0.31
C LEU A 120 0.35 15.54 -0.68
N THR A 121 0.23 16.82 -0.33
CA THR A 121 -0.25 17.84 -1.27
C THR A 121 0.82 18.89 -1.54
N TYR A 122 1.12 19.05 -2.83
CA TYR A 122 1.99 20.06 -3.40
C TYR A 122 1.13 21.08 -4.14
N HIS A 123 1.67 22.27 -4.41
CA HIS A 123 0.96 23.28 -5.19
C HIS A 123 1.82 23.68 -6.39
N ASN A 124 2.67 24.68 -6.21
CA ASN A 124 3.52 25.19 -7.29
C ASN A 124 4.98 24.78 -7.08
N LEU A 125 5.74 24.77 -8.17
CA LEU A 125 7.16 24.49 -8.17
C LEU A 125 7.90 25.57 -8.96
N GLY A 126 9.17 25.79 -8.63
CA GLY A 126 10.05 26.64 -9.40
C GLY A 126 11.51 26.26 -9.21
N GLU A 127 12.41 26.89 -9.94
CA GLU A 127 13.85 26.66 -9.79
C GLU A 127 14.34 26.92 -8.36
N ARG A 128 13.69 27.87 -7.67
CA ARG A 128 13.92 28.22 -6.28
C ARG A 128 12.59 28.33 -5.55
N ALA A 129 12.62 28.13 -4.24
CA ALA A 129 11.48 28.36 -3.37
C ALA A 129 11.05 29.83 -3.42
N ARG A 130 9.74 30.09 -3.47
CA ARG A 130 9.18 31.45 -3.50
C ARG A 130 7.85 31.52 -2.76
N GLY A 131 7.89 31.93 -1.49
CA GLY A 131 6.70 31.89 -0.65
C GLY A 131 6.32 30.46 -0.29
N ARG A 132 5.36 30.33 0.63
CA ARG A 132 5.11 29.10 1.38
C ARG A 132 4.75 27.87 0.54
N LEU A 133 4.05 28.06 -0.57
CA LEU A 133 3.48 27.00 -1.41
C LEU A 133 4.22 26.81 -2.76
N VAL A 134 5.38 27.43 -2.93
CA VAL A 134 6.24 27.23 -4.11
C VAL A 134 7.50 26.49 -3.68
N LEU A 135 7.54 25.18 -3.94
CA LEU A 135 8.69 24.34 -3.60
C LEU A 135 9.78 24.43 -4.67
N ALA A 136 11.05 24.42 -4.26
CA ALA A 136 12.15 24.32 -5.21
C ALA A 136 12.14 22.94 -5.90
N ALA A 137 12.26 22.93 -7.23
CA ALA A 137 12.27 21.70 -8.02
C ALA A 137 13.37 20.70 -7.60
N PRO A 138 14.61 21.14 -7.21
CA PRO A 138 15.60 20.24 -6.63
C PRO A 138 15.13 19.56 -5.34
N SER A 139 14.46 20.29 -4.44
CA SER A 139 13.91 19.73 -3.20
C SER A 139 12.80 18.72 -3.46
N PHE A 140 11.93 18.99 -4.45
CA PHE A 140 10.93 18.01 -4.88
C PHE A 140 11.60 16.71 -5.37
N ARG A 141 12.63 16.82 -6.22
CA ARG A 141 13.39 15.66 -6.71
C ARG A 141 14.02 14.87 -5.57
N GLU A 142 14.60 15.56 -4.59
CA GLU A 142 15.18 14.93 -3.40
C GLU A 142 14.13 14.16 -2.58
N GLN A 143 12.96 14.77 -2.34
CA GLN A 143 11.85 14.12 -1.66
C GLN A 143 11.36 12.87 -2.41
N MET A 144 11.20 12.93 -3.73
CA MET A 144 10.76 11.76 -4.51
C MET A 144 11.80 10.65 -4.52
N ARG A 145 13.09 10.99 -4.61
CA ARG A 145 14.18 10.02 -4.47
C ARG A 145 14.18 9.39 -3.09
N TYR A 146 13.97 10.18 -2.04
CA TYR A 146 13.85 9.67 -0.69
C TYR A 146 12.74 8.63 -0.56
N LEU A 147 11.55 8.88 -1.14
CA LEU A 147 10.46 7.89 -1.17
C LEU A 147 10.93 6.57 -1.78
N LYS A 148 11.55 6.65 -2.98
CA LYS A 148 12.02 5.46 -3.71
C LYS A 148 13.10 4.69 -2.94
N THR A 149 14.13 5.38 -2.46
CA THR A 149 15.29 4.74 -1.79
C THR A 149 14.93 4.17 -0.42
N ASN A 150 13.96 4.77 0.27
CA ASN A 150 13.48 4.28 1.55
C ASN A 150 12.34 3.26 1.42
N GLY A 151 12.01 2.80 0.21
CA GLY A 151 11.04 1.73 0.00
C GLY A 151 9.58 2.12 0.23
N TYR A 152 9.26 3.41 0.15
CA TYR A 152 7.88 3.84 0.03
C TYR A 152 7.34 3.51 -1.36
N ARG A 153 6.06 3.17 -1.42
CA ARG A 153 5.36 2.83 -2.66
C ARG A 153 4.32 3.89 -2.95
N VAL A 154 4.53 4.63 -4.03
CA VAL A 154 3.54 5.59 -4.50
C VAL A 154 2.38 4.82 -5.11
N VAL A 155 1.18 4.99 -4.55
CA VAL A 155 -0.07 4.39 -5.03
C VAL A 155 -1.00 5.48 -5.55
N SER A 156 -1.92 5.12 -6.44
CA SER A 156 -2.89 6.09 -6.95
C SER A 156 -3.89 6.50 -5.86
N LEU A 157 -4.47 7.70 -5.98
CA LEU A 157 -5.55 8.10 -5.08
C LEU A 157 -6.79 7.22 -5.25
N ALA A 158 -7.03 6.67 -6.45
CA ALA A 158 -8.09 5.72 -6.70
C ALA A 158 -7.90 4.43 -5.89
N ASP A 159 -6.68 3.85 -5.89
CA ASP A 159 -6.35 2.68 -5.07
C ASP A 159 -6.54 2.97 -3.58
N PHE A 160 -6.19 4.18 -3.15
CA PHE A 160 -6.44 4.62 -1.78
C PHE A 160 -7.94 4.70 -1.45
N VAL A 161 -8.77 5.21 -2.36
CA VAL A 161 -10.23 5.25 -2.17
C VAL A 161 -10.83 3.84 -2.12
N GLU A 162 -10.31 2.89 -2.90
CA GLU A 162 -10.69 1.47 -2.80
C GLU A 162 -10.26 0.86 -1.46
N PHE A 163 -9.06 1.18 -0.97
CA PHE A 163 -8.60 0.79 0.36
C PHE A 163 -9.49 1.33 1.48
N ALA A 164 -9.90 2.59 1.39
CA ALA A 164 -10.85 3.21 2.32
C ALA A 164 -12.27 2.57 2.28
N ARG A 165 -12.52 1.69 1.32
CA ARG A 165 -13.75 0.91 1.17
C ARG A 165 -13.56 -0.58 1.44
N LEU A 166 -12.34 -0.99 1.81
CA LEU A 166 -11.95 -2.39 2.00
C LEU A 166 -11.97 -3.24 0.72
N ASP A 167 -12.03 -2.59 -0.45
CA ASP A 167 -12.06 -3.26 -1.75
C ASP A 167 -10.65 -3.63 -2.26
N ARG A 168 -9.60 -3.04 -1.67
CA ARG A 168 -8.20 -3.23 -2.06
C ARG A 168 -7.28 -3.20 -0.86
N GLN A 169 -6.27 -4.07 -0.84
CA GLN A 169 -5.13 -3.96 0.08
C GLN A 169 -4.03 -3.11 -0.56
N LEU A 170 -3.38 -2.26 0.25
CA LEU A 170 -2.22 -1.48 -0.18
C LEU A 170 -0.92 -2.05 0.41
N PRO A 171 0.23 -1.74 -0.22
CA PRO A 171 1.52 -2.01 0.40
C PRO A 171 1.67 -1.27 1.74
N GLN A 172 2.32 -1.86 2.73
CA GLN A 172 2.45 -1.30 4.08
C GLN A 172 3.03 0.12 4.09
N ARG A 173 3.99 0.41 3.20
CA ARG A 173 4.64 1.72 3.05
C ARG A 173 4.04 2.56 1.91
N ALA A 174 2.72 2.51 1.73
CA ALA A 174 2.01 3.29 0.72
C ALA A 174 2.03 4.80 1.01
N VAL A 175 2.18 5.61 -0.04
CA VAL A 175 2.08 7.08 -0.02
C VAL A 175 1.31 7.53 -1.25
N VAL A 176 0.50 8.58 -1.13
CA VAL A 176 -0.19 9.19 -2.28
C VAL A 176 0.36 10.58 -2.53
N LEU A 177 0.58 10.93 -3.80
CA LEU A 177 1.03 12.25 -4.23
C LEU A 177 -0.13 13.02 -4.86
N THR A 178 -0.39 14.23 -4.38
CA THR A 178 -1.42 15.12 -4.92
C THR A 178 -0.86 16.51 -5.20
N PHE A 179 -1.42 17.18 -6.21
CA PHE A 179 -1.04 18.53 -6.62
C PHE A 179 -2.28 19.38 -6.82
N ASP A 180 -2.36 20.52 -6.15
CA ASP A 180 -3.51 21.41 -6.22
C ASP A 180 -3.31 22.51 -7.28
N ASP A 181 -4.42 23.20 -7.60
CA ASP A 181 -4.56 24.39 -8.43
C ASP A 181 -4.38 24.23 -9.94
N GLY A 182 -3.45 23.39 -10.42
CA GLY A 182 -3.21 23.21 -11.86
C GLY A 182 -2.16 24.14 -12.46
N TYR A 183 -1.10 24.41 -11.68
CA TYR A 183 0.07 25.14 -12.18
C TYR A 183 0.80 24.38 -13.28
N ARG A 184 1.19 25.11 -14.33
CA ARG A 184 2.00 24.59 -15.44
C ARG A 184 3.33 24.00 -14.98
N ALA A 185 3.88 24.53 -13.88
CA ALA A 185 5.08 24.03 -13.22
C ALA A 185 5.02 22.54 -12.86
N PHE A 186 3.83 21.95 -12.66
CA PHE A 186 3.71 20.50 -12.49
C PHE A 186 4.28 19.76 -13.72
N LYS A 187 3.85 20.14 -14.92
CA LYS A 187 4.31 19.53 -16.17
C LYS A 187 5.80 19.79 -16.41
N ASP A 188 6.25 21.00 -16.09
CA ASP A 188 7.62 21.42 -16.40
C ASP A 188 8.67 20.89 -15.40
N HIS A 189 8.29 20.69 -14.13
CA HIS A 189 9.23 20.32 -13.06
C HIS A 189 8.91 19.00 -12.35
N ALA A 190 7.64 18.73 -12.03
CA ALA A 190 7.27 17.55 -11.24
C ALA A 190 7.14 16.28 -12.09
N TYR A 191 6.38 16.36 -13.19
CA TYR A 191 6.09 15.22 -14.06
C TYR A 191 7.35 14.50 -14.59
N PRO A 192 8.43 15.19 -15.03
CA PRO A 192 9.64 14.50 -15.48
C PRO A 192 10.29 13.64 -14.37
N VAL A 193 10.27 14.11 -13.12
CA VAL A 193 10.78 13.37 -11.96
C VAL A 193 9.91 12.15 -11.66
N LEU A 194 8.59 12.34 -11.67
CA LEU A 194 7.64 11.25 -11.43
C LEU A 194 7.78 10.16 -12.50
N LYS A 195 7.89 10.56 -13.78
CA LYS A 195 8.13 9.66 -14.90
C LYS A 195 9.44 8.88 -14.76
N GLU A 196 10.54 9.54 -14.40
CA GLU A 196 11.85 8.90 -14.15
C GLU A 196 11.76 7.81 -13.07
N LEU A 197 10.94 8.02 -12.05
CA LEU A 197 10.83 7.11 -10.89
C LEU A 197 9.71 6.07 -11.02
N GLY A 198 8.89 6.17 -12.06
CA GLY A 198 7.69 5.34 -12.26
C GLY A 198 6.58 5.65 -11.26
N PHE A 199 6.47 6.90 -10.81
CA PHE A 199 5.44 7.36 -9.87
C PHE A 199 4.26 7.98 -10.59
N THR A 200 3.09 7.87 -9.97
CA THR A 200 1.85 8.54 -10.38
C THR A 200 1.50 9.65 -9.38
N ALA A 201 0.59 10.54 -9.78
CA ALA A 201 0.05 11.57 -8.90
C ALA A 201 -1.38 11.94 -9.33
N THR A 202 -2.14 12.50 -8.39
CA THR A 202 -3.44 13.12 -8.67
C THR A 202 -3.32 14.64 -8.69
N LEU A 203 -3.77 15.28 -9.77
CA LEU A 203 -3.89 16.73 -9.86
C LEU A 203 -5.32 17.14 -9.58
N PHE A 204 -5.53 18.00 -8.59
CA PHE A 204 -6.80 18.64 -8.32
C PHE A 204 -6.84 20.01 -9.02
N ILE A 205 -7.71 20.12 -10.01
CA ILE A 205 -7.77 21.28 -10.91
C ILE A 205 -9.08 22.04 -10.70
N TYR A 206 -9.02 23.36 -10.52
CA TYR A 206 -10.22 24.20 -10.63
C TYR A 206 -10.35 24.71 -12.07
N THR A 207 -11.54 24.52 -12.63
CA THR A 207 -11.72 24.59 -14.09
C THR A 207 -11.54 26.00 -14.67
N ASP A 208 -11.76 27.06 -13.89
CA ASP A 208 -11.53 28.44 -14.35
C ASP A 208 -10.05 28.81 -14.45
N TRP A 209 -9.15 28.04 -13.83
CA TRP A 209 -7.71 28.24 -14.02
C TRP A 209 -7.20 27.70 -15.35
N VAL A 210 -7.88 26.71 -15.93
CA VAL A 210 -7.35 25.94 -17.04
C VAL A 210 -7.19 26.83 -18.26
N GLY A 211 -5.94 27.04 -18.69
CA GLY A 211 -5.62 27.93 -19.79
C GLY A 211 -5.75 29.44 -19.47
N ALA A 212 -5.88 29.84 -18.20
CA ALA A 212 -5.98 31.25 -17.79
C ALA A 212 -4.71 32.08 -18.08
N GLY A 213 -3.60 31.43 -18.44
CA GLY A 213 -2.36 32.10 -18.86
C GLY A 213 -1.19 31.12 -18.94
N ARG A 214 0.02 31.65 -19.15
CA ARG A 214 1.25 30.84 -19.31
C ARG A 214 1.59 29.98 -18.09
N GLY A 215 1.14 30.39 -16.90
CA GLY A 215 1.37 29.67 -15.64
C GLY A 215 0.36 28.56 -15.34
N ALA A 216 -0.69 28.40 -16.16
CA ALA A 216 -1.73 27.40 -15.96
C ALA A 216 -1.60 26.25 -16.97
N LEU A 217 -1.97 25.05 -16.54
CA LEU A 217 -2.14 23.92 -17.46
C LEU A 217 -3.30 24.19 -18.41
N SER A 218 -3.15 23.82 -19.68
CA SER A 218 -4.24 23.81 -20.65
C SER A 218 -4.96 22.46 -20.66
N TRP A 219 -6.15 22.40 -21.29
CA TRP A 219 -6.82 21.12 -21.53
C TRP A 219 -6.00 20.14 -22.40
N ALA A 220 -5.12 20.64 -23.26
CA ALA A 220 -4.20 19.80 -24.01
C ALA A 220 -3.15 19.18 -23.07
N ASP A 221 -2.56 19.99 -22.18
CA ASP A 221 -1.61 19.51 -21.17
C ASP A 221 -2.27 18.46 -20.25
N LEU A 222 -3.50 18.71 -19.78
CA LEU A 222 -4.21 17.78 -18.90
C LEU A 222 -4.52 16.43 -19.57
N ARG A 223 -4.86 16.42 -20.87
CA ARG A 223 -5.06 15.18 -21.64
C ARG A 223 -3.76 14.39 -21.81
N GLU A 224 -2.65 15.09 -22.09
CA GLU A 224 -1.34 14.46 -22.20
C GLU A 224 -0.91 13.83 -20.88
N LEU A 225 -1.08 14.56 -19.76
CA LEU A 225 -0.77 14.05 -18.42
C LEU A 225 -1.66 12.86 -18.05
N ALA A 226 -2.96 12.91 -18.38
CA ALA A 226 -3.88 11.81 -18.16
C ALA A 226 -3.49 10.56 -18.97
N ALA A 227 -3.16 10.73 -20.25
CA ALA A 227 -2.67 9.64 -21.10
C ALA A 227 -1.34 9.04 -20.60
N ALA A 228 -0.55 9.83 -19.86
CA ALA A 228 0.67 9.39 -19.21
C ALA A 228 0.46 8.77 -17.81
N GLY A 229 -0.78 8.53 -17.40
CA GLY A 229 -1.12 7.86 -16.14
C GLY A 229 -1.25 8.78 -14.92
N MET A 230 -1.28 10.11 -15.10
CA MET A 230 -1.65 11.03 -14.02
C MET A 230 -3.17 11.06 -13.87
N ASP A 231 -3.65 11.17 -12.63
CA ASP A 231 -5.09 11.27 -12.35
C ASP A 231 -5.52 12.74 -12.27
N ILE A 232 -6.62 13.13 -12.91
CA ILE A 232 -7.09 14.53 -12.97
C ILE A 232 -8.46 14.65 -12.29
N GLN A 233 -8.48 15.32 -11.15
CA GLN A 233 -9.61 15.42 -10.24
C GLN A 233 -10.03 16.88 -10.00
N ALA A 234 -11.15 17.09 -9.32
CA ALA A 234 -11.77 18.41 -9.21
C ALA A 234 -11.25 19.21 -8.01
N HIS A 235 -11.07 20.52 -8.20
CA HIS A 235 -10.80 21.49 -7.14
C HIS A 235 -11.83 22.63 -7.13
N SER A 236 -13.10 22.30 -7.40
CA SER A 236 -14.22 23.21 -7.69
C SER A 236 -14.13 23.89 -9.06
N LYS A 237 -14.98 24.90 -9.32
CA LYS A 237 -14.95 25.67 -10.57
C LYS A 237 -14.00 26.86 -10.43
N THR A 238 -14.24 27.67 -9.40
CA THR A 238 -13.59 28.98 -9.21
C THR A 238 -12.52 28.99 -8.13
N HIS A 239 -12.36 27.89 -7.38
CA HIS A 239 -11.55 27.80 -6.16
C HIS A 239 -12.13 28.62 -4.98
N GLY A 240 -13.43 28.87 -4.97
CA GLY A 240 -14.13 29.54 -3.86
C GLY A 240 -14.31 28.64 -2.61
N ASP A 241 -14.46 29.26 -1.43
CA ASP A 241 -14.81 28.54 -0.19
C ASP A 241 -16.21 27.92 -0.32
N LEU A 242 -16.30 26.59 -0.19
CA LEU A 242 -17.53 25.84 -0.43
C LEU A 242 -18.48 25.82 0.77
N ARG A 243 -18.03 26.30 1.94
CA ARG A 243 -18.90 26.46 3.11
C ARG A 243 -19.94 27.52 2.84
N ARG A 244 -21.06 27.46 3.56
CA ARG A 244 -22.11 28.46 3.43
C ARG A 244 -21.61 29.81 3.94
N ALA A 245 -21.79 30.86 3.14
CA ALA A 245 -21.39 32.21 3.54
C ALA A 245 -22.40 32.80 4.54
N GLN A 246 -21.93 33.71 5.39
CA GLN A 246 -22.80 34.40 6.34
C GLN A 246 -23.87 35.21 5.60
N GLY A 247 -25.14 34.98 5.93
CA GLY A 247 -26.29 35.63 5.28
C GLY A 247 -26.67 35.04 3.91
N GLU A 248 -25.99 33.99 3.44
CA GLU A 248 -26.34 33.31 2.19
C GLU A 248 -27.65 32.52 2.36
N THR A 249 -28.65 32.87 1.56
CA THR A 249 -29.92 32.12 1.51
C THR A 249 -29.72 30.73 0.93
N GLU A 250 -30.65 29.81 1.19
CA GLU A 250 -30.53 28.43 0.69
C GLU A 250 -30.50 28.39 -0.84
N ALA A 251 -31.31 29.22 -1.51
CA ALA A 251 -31.34 29.30 -2.96
C ALA A 251 -30.02 29.82 -3.55
N GLN A 252 -29.38 30.80 -2.91
CA GLN A 252 -28.06 31.29 -3.32
C GLN A 252 -27.00 30.22 -3.14
N TYR A 253 -26.99 29.54 -1.99
CA TYR A 253 -26.05 28.46 -1.70
C TYR A 253 -26.20 27.30 -2.69
N ALA A 254 -27.43 26.84 -2.94
CA ALA A 254 -27.70 25.77 -3.89
C ALA A 254 -27.22 26.13 -5.31
N ARG A 255 -27.50 27.35 -5.78
CA ARG A 255 -27.03 27.83 -7.09
C ARG A 255 -25.51 27.88 -7.18
N ARG A 256 -24.84 28.34 -6.12
CA ARG A 256 -23.38 28.38 -6.06
C ARG A 256 -22.79 26.97 -6.04
N MET A 257 -23.35 26.04 -5.26
CA MET A 257 -22.91 24.65 -5.25
C MET A 257 -23.10 23.96 -6.60
N GLN A 258 -24.18 24.28 -7.33
CA GLN A 258 -24.35 23.82 -8.71
C GLN A 258 -23.18 24.28 -9.60
N VAL A 259 -22.83 25.57 -9.52
CA VAL A 259 -21.71 26.13 -10.28
C VAL A 259 -20.37 25.52 -9.85
N GLU A 260 -20.12 25.38 -8.55
CA GLU A 260 -18.83 24.94 -8.03
C GLU A 260 -18.60 23.42 -8.08
N LEU A 261 -19.66 22.62 -8.09
CA LEU A 261 -19.57 21.16 -7.94
C LEU A 261 -20.14 20.39 -9.13
N GLU A 262 -21.19 20.87 -9.80
CA GLU A 262 -21.77 20.17 -10.97
C GLU A 262 -21.03 20.54 -12.25
N GLN A 263 -20.92 21.82 -12.57
CA GLN A 263 -20.32 22.28 -13.84
C GLN A 263 -18.90 21.78 -14.08
N PRO A 264 -17.98 21.75 -13.08
CA PRO A 264 -16.66 21.19 -13.30
C PRO A 264 -16.71 19.74 -13.73
N GLN A 265 -17.65 18.95 -13.22
CA GLN A 265 -17.78 17.56 -13.63
C GLN A 265 -18.17 17.44 -15.10
N GLU A 266 -19.15 18.22 -15.56
CA GLU A 266 -19.53 18.24 -16.97
C GLU A 266 -18.34 18.61 -17.87
N ILE A 267 -17.53 19.59 -17.43
CA ILE A 267 -16.33 20.01 -18.14
C ILE A 267 -15.29 18.88 -18.16
N PHE A 268 -14.96 18.28 -17.01
CA PHE A 268 -14.03 17.16 -16.94
C PHE A 268 -14.51 15.95 -17.75
N ASN A 269 -15.81 15.64 -17.73
CA ASN A 269 -16.38 14.52 -18.48
C ASN A 269 -16.25 14.76 -19.98
N ARG A 270 -16.51 15.98 -20.45
CA ARG A 270 -16.36 16.37 -21.86
C ARG A 270 -14.91 16.30 -22.34
N HIS A 271 -13.96 16.69 -21.50
CA HIS A 271 -12.56 16.79 -21.90
C HIS A 271 -11.76 15.50 -21.68
N LEU A 272 -12.12 14.72 -20.67
CA LEU A 272 -11.34 13.58 -20.15
C LEU A 272 -12.15 12.29 -19.95
N GLY A 273 -13.48 12.29 -20.14
CA GLY A 273 -14.32 11.10 -19.99
C GLY A 273 -14.44 10.57 -18.55
N ARG A 274 -14.24 11.43 -17.54
CA ARG A 274 -14.23 11.06 -16.12
C ARG A 274 -15.59 10.51 -15.64
N ARG A 275 -15.57 9.59 -14.66
CA ARG A 275 -16.78 8.93 -14.12
C ARG A 275 -16.95 8.89 -12.61
N ARG A 276 -15.86 8.99 -11.84
CA ARG A 276 -15.89 8.92 -10.37
C ARG A 276 -15.17 10.15 -9.79
N PRO A 277 -15.88 11.27 -9.59
CA PRO A 277 -15.24 12.52 -9.24
C PRO A 277 -14.77 12.50 -7.78
N ILE A 278 -13.52 12.88 -7.59
CA ILE A 278 -12.91 13.14 -6.30
C ILE A 278 -12.67 14.65 -6.18
N LEU A 279 -12.89 15.21 -4.99
CA LEU A 279 -12.71 16.63 -4.71
C LEU A 279 -11.52 16.87 -3.79
N ALA A 280 -10.71 17.89 -4.06
CA ALA A 280 -9.99 18.59 -3.00
C ALA A 280 -10.80 19.82 -2.62
N TYR A 281 -11.08 19.99 -1.33
CA TYR A 281 -11.76 21.20 -0.86
C TYR A 281 -10.84 22.41 -1.04
N PRO A 282 -11.27 23.50 -1.71
CA PRO A 282 -10.51 24.75 -1.75
C PRO A 282 -10.12 25.19 -0.34
N TYR A 283 -8.86 25.58 -0.17
CA TYR A 283 -8.26 25.92 1.13
C TYR A 283 -8.30 24.80 2.19
N GLY A 284 -8.71 23.59 1.80
CA GLY A 284 -9.01 22.45 2.67
C GLY A 284 -10.18 22.66 3.62
N ARG A 285 -11.05 23.64 3.36
CA ARG A 285 -12.16 24.02 4.25
C ARG A 285 -13.45 23.30 3.86
N TRP A 286 -14.09 22.70 4.85
CA TRP A 286 -15.38 22.03 4.69
C TRP A 286 -16.13 22.02 6.02
N GLU A 287 -17.41 21.65 5.98
CA GLU A 287 -18.29 21.48 7.14
C GLU A 287 -19.29 20.35 6.90
N GLU A 288 -19.89 19.79 7.95
CA GLU A 288 -20.80 18.63 7.83
C GLU A 288 -21.99 18.90 6.89
N GLY A 289 -22.52 20.13 6.89
CA GLY A 289 -23.63 20.53 6.02
C GLY A 289 -23.32 20.48 4.52
N LEU A 290 -22.04 20.48 4.13
CA LEU A 290 -21.60 20.41 2.74
C LEU A 290 -21.62 18.97 2.19
N LEU A 291 -21.49 17.96 3.05
CA LEU A 291 -21.35 16.56 2.62
C LEU A 291 -22.55 16.02 1.83
N PRO A 292 -23.81 16.32 2.19
CA PRO A 292 -24.98 15.94 1.38
C PRO A 292 -24.91 16.48 -0.04
N LYS A 293 -24.42 17.72 -0.24
CA LYS A 293 -24.27 18.32 -1.57
C LYS A 293 -23.23 17.59 -2.43
N LEU A 294 -22.11 17.19 -1.83
CA LEU A 294 -21.12 16.38 -2.54
C LEU A 294 -21.70 15.04 -3.00
N LYS A 295 -22.49 14.38 -2.15
CA LYS A 295 -23.16 13.12 -2.50
C LYS A 295 -24.21 13.33 -3.60
N GLU A 296 -25.00 14.40 -3.52
CA GLU A 296 -25.99 14.79 -4.54
C GLU A 296 -25.34 14.91 -5.92
N TYR A 297 -24.17 15.55 -5.99
CA TYR A 297 -23.40 15.67 -7.23
C TYR A 297 -22.47 14.48 -7.51
N GLY A 298 -22.60 13.35 -6.82
CA GLY A 298 -21.89 12.11 -7.16
C GLY A 298 -20.40 12.04 -6.77
N TYR A 299 -19.90 12.95 -5.92
CA TYR A 299 -18.54 12.86 -5.41
C TYR A 299 -18.37 11.64 -4.52
N VAL A 300 -17.33 10.86 -4.81
CA VAL A 300 -17.08 9.57 -4.14
C VAL A 300 -16.09 9.66 -2.99
N ALA A 301 -15.24 10.68 -3.01
CA ALA A 301 -14.29 11.03 -1.97
C ALA A 301 -13.95 12.53 -2.04
N ALA A 302 -13.53 13.10 -0.91
CA ALA A 302 -13.12 14.49 -0.82
C ALA A 302 -12.07 14.71 0.27
N PHE A 303 -11.12 15.61 0.00
CA PHE A 303 -9.89 15.74 0.78
C PHE A 303 -9.66 17.18 1.25
N SER A 304 -9.38 17.31 2.54
CA SER A 304 -8.94 18.54 3.19
C SER A 304 -7.40 18.67 3.15
N VAL A 305 -6.86 19.65 3.87
CA VAL A 305 -5.41 19.84 4.06
C VAL A 305 -4.97 19.69 5.52
N ARG A 306 -5.77 18.96 6.31
CA ARG A 306 -5.41 18.59 7.67
C ARG A 306 -4.27 17.58 7.63
N ARG A 307 -3.15 17.89 8.27
CA ARG A 307 -1.97 17.02 8.36
C ARG A 307 -2.26 15.83 9.28
N GLN A 308 -2.68 14.71 8.69
CA GLN A 308 -2.94 13.44 9.36
C GLN A 308 -2.86 12.30 8.34
N GLY A 309 -2.39 11.12 8.75
CA GLY A 309 -2.47 9.90 7.92
C GLY A 309 -3.89 9.36 7.86
N ASN A 310 -4.19 8.56 6.83
CA ASN A 310 -5.54 8.05 6.60
C ASN A 310 -5.58 6.51 6.72
N ALA A 311 -6.37 5.99 7.65
CA ALA A 311 -6.62 4.55 7.76
C ALA A 311 -7.69 4.09 6.75
N SER A 312 -7.89 2.77 6.64
CA SER A 312 -8.94 2.15 5.80
C SER A 312 -10.37 2.55 6.21
N PHE A 313 -10.57 3.03 7.42
CA PHE A 313 -11.86 3.50 7.93
C PHE A 313 -11.97 5.03 7.95
N VAL A 314 -11.13 5.75 7.19
CA VAL A 314 -11.30 7.19 7.01
C VAL A 314 -12.64 7.48 6.33
N ARG A 315 -13.30 8.57 6.73
CA ARG A 315 -14.53 9.02 6.07
C ARG A 315 -14.18 9.47 4.64
N PRO A 316 -14.75 8.87 3.58
CA PRO A 316 -14.33 9.15 2.21
C PRO A 316 -14.43 10.62 1.80
N LEU A 317 -15.43 11.35 2.31
CA LEU A 317 -15.64 12.77 2.03
C LEU A 317 -14.93 13.71 3.03
N ALA A 318 -14.10 13.19 3.92
CA ALA A 318 -13.38 13.98 4.92
C ALA A 318 -11.92 13.51 5.06
N GLY A 319 -11.32 13.09 3.94
CA GLY A 319 -9.93 12.67 3.89
C GLY A 319 -8.95 13.78 4.25
N HIS A 320 -7.75 13.37 4.65
CA HIS A 320 -6.70 14.24 5.16
C HIS A 320 -5.50 14.26 4.21
N ARG A 321 -4.88 15.43 4.04
CA ARG A 321 -3.67 15.61 3.24
C ARG A 321 -2.68 16.50 3.96
N SER A 322 -1.42 16.15 3.87
CA SER A 322 -0.30 16.89 4.45
C SER A 322 0.26 17.85 3.42
N GLN A 323 0.09 19.15 3.65
CA GLN A 323 0.72 20.17 2.79
C GLN A 323 2.24 20.12 2.93
N ILE A 324 2.91 20.11 1.79
CA ILE A 324 4.35 20.29 1.72
C ILE A 324 4.63 21.77 1.51
N TYR A 325 5.37 22.35 2.46
CA TYR A 325 5.76 23.76 2.42
C TYR A 325 7.20 23.92 1.97
N SER A 326 7.50 25.09 1.41
CA SER A 326 8.81 25.45 0.86
C SER A 326 9.97 25.35 1.85
N GLU A 327 9.68 25.55 3.14
CA GLU A 327 10.63 25.58 4.24
C GLU A 327 10.88 24.19 4.86
N MET A 328 10.12 23.16 4.46
CA MET A 328 10.32 21.81 4.98
C MET A 328 11.66 21.26 4.51
N THR A 329 12.51 20.91 5.48
CA THR A 329 13.72 20.13 5.22
C THR A 329 13.37 18.70 4.78
N LEU A 330 14.35 17.94 4.30
CA LEU A 330 14.14 16.53 4.01
C LEU A 330 13.76 15.73 5.26
N ASP A 331 14.28 16.11 6.44
CA ASP A 331 13.91 15.49 7.71
C ASP A 331 12.46 15.80 8.11
N ASP A 332 12.02 17.04 7.91
CA ASP A 332 10.63 17.41 8.14
C ASP A 332 9.69 16.69 7.17
N PHE A 333 10.12 16.53 5.92
CA PHE A 333 9.44 15.70 4.94
C PHE A 333 9.36 14.24 5.42
N ALA A 334 10.46 13.64 5.88
CA ALA A 334 10.46 12.27 6.38
C ALA A 334 9.50 12.05 7.55
N LYS A 335 9.41 13.03 8.48
CA LYS A 335 8.43 13.01 9.59
C LYS A 335 6.97 13.06 9.13
N ASN A 336 6.68 13.45 7.89
CA ASN A 336 5.34 13.40 7.30
C ASN A 336 4.94 12.02 6.77
N LEU A 337 5.87 11.05 6.73
CA LEU A 337 5.67 9.77 6.07
C LEU A 337 5.33 8.64 7.03
N ASN A 338 4.70 8.94 8.18
CA ASN A 338 4.22 7.87 9.05
C ASN A 338 3.15 7.03 8.33
N VAL A 339 3.35 5.71 8.31
CA VAL A 339 2.50 4.75 7.59
C VAL A 339 1.80 3.75 8.52
N PHE A 340 2.04 3.86 9.83
CA PHE A 340 1.42 2.98 10.81
C PHE A 340 1.07 3.74 12.08
N GLN A 341 -0.11 3.47 12.62
CA GLN A 341 -0.52 3.93 13.93
C GLN A 341 -0.46 2.74 14.89
N GLU A 342 0.44 2.81 15.86
CA GLU A 342 0.51 1.83 16.93
C GLU A 342 -0.67 2.01 17.88
N GLU A 343 -1.38 0.93 18.16
CA GLU A 343 -2.50 0.87 19.09
C GLU A 343 -2.71 -0.59 19.53
N ASN A 344 -2.91 -0.83 20.83
CA ASN A 344 -3.19 -2.18 21.31
C ASN A 344 -4.68 -2.52 21.05
N LEU A 345 -4.93 -3.33 20.02
CA LEU A 345 -6.27 -3.69 19.56
C LEU A 345 -6.71 -5.09 20.04
N ARG A 346 -6.01 -5.67 21.02
CA ARG A 346 -6.30 -7.00 21.59
C ARG A 346 -7.37 -6.97 22.68
#